data_AF-A0AAW9W7Z0-F1
#
_entry.id   AF-A0AAW9W7Z0-F1
#
_cell.length_a   1.000
_cell.length_b   1.000
_cell.length_c   1.000
_cell.angle_alpha   90.00
_cell.angle_beta   90.00
_cell.angle_gamma   90.00
#
_symmetry.space_group_name_H-M   'P 1'
#
loop_
_entity.id
_entity.type
_entity.pdbx_description
1 polymer ?
#
loop_
_entity_poly.entity_id
_entity_poly.type
_entity_poly.pdbx_seq_one_letter_code
_entity_poly.pdbx_strand_id
1 'polypeptide(L)'
;KLDNRWFVYNYKVNENVKQTGKLKFNSLEMNVEFEPHTYGIFERISNGLKVNLNNFRTNKDSLWSNAQDANQAKKLPQLTKKGAIKWIEEHYIKDTQFGEKRVTKIVLRGIDKLPTIHSLSGTNNSYDQPSLNFDQKNHMVTITINSNGNLEFELHF
;
A
#
# COMPACT_ATOMS: atom_id res chain seq x y z
N LYS A 1 7.78 -14.10 -8.32
CA LYS A 1 6.97 -14.16 -9.56
C LYS A 1 6.26 -15.51 -9.59
N LEU A 2 4.99 -15.53 -9.94
CA LEU A 2 4.22 -16.74 -10.20
C LEU A 2 3.41 -16.46 -11.47
N ASP A 3 3.66 -17.20 -12.54
CA ASP A 3 3.04 -16.98 -13.86
C ASP A 3 3.23 -15.54 -14.37
N ASN A 4 2.12 -14.90 -14.75
CA ASN A 4 2.01 -13.50 -15.17
C ASN A 4 1.90 -12.52 -13.99
N ARG A 5 2.15 -12.96 -12.74
CA ARG A 5 1.98 -12.16 -11.51
C ARG A 5 3.27 -11.94 -10.74
N TRP A 6 3.40 -10.75 -10.20
CA TRP A 6 4.39 -10.39 -9.19
C TRP A 6 3.72 -10.12 -7.86
N PHE A 7 4.29 -10.69 -6.81
CA PHE A 7 3.90 -10.47 -5.41
C PHE A 7 5.10 -9.82 -4.75
N VAL A 8 4.92 -8.60 -4.26
CA VAL A 8 6.00 -7.81 -3.67
C VAL A 8 5.50 -7.08 -2.44
N TYR A 9 6.40 -6.86 -1.49
CA TYR A 9 6.11 -6.12 -0.28
C TYR A 9 7.38 -5.45 0.23
N ASN A 10 7.21 -4.40 1.04
CA ASN A 10 8.32 -3.82 1.79
C ASN A 10 8.62 -4.73 3.01
N TYR A 11 9.83 -5.28 3.09
CA TYR A 11 10.23 -6.24 4.12
C TYR A 11 10.67 -5.60 5.45
N LYS A 12 10.73 -4.26 5.53
CA LYS A 12 11.05 -3.55 6.76
C LYS A 12 9.89 -3.65 7.74
N VAL A 13 10.10 -4.45 8.79
CA VAL A 13 9.08 -4.76 9.80
C VAL A 13 8.85 -3.59 10.77
N ASN A 14 9.90 -2.91 11.21
CA ASN A 14 9.79 -1.83 12.20
C ASN A 14 10.79 -0.69 11.97
N GLU A 15 11.14 -0.45 10.70
CA GLU A 15 11.97 0.67 10.28
C GLU A 15 11.15 1.53 9.32
N ASN A 16 11.13 2.86 9.51
CA ASN A 16 10.37 3.77 8.65
C ASN A 16 11.12 4.09 7.34
N VAL A 17 11.41 3.06 6.54
CA VAL A 17 12.28 3.17 5.35
C VAL A 17 11.56 2.64 4.11
N LYS A 18 11.54 3.46 3.06
CA LYS A 18 10.99 3.09 1.75
C LYS A 18 11.85 2.04 1.06
N GLN A 19 11.22 1.22 0.22
CA GLN A 19 11.92 0.24 -0.60
C GLN A 19 11.45 0.32 -2.03
N THR A 20 12.40 0.10 -2.95
CA THR A 20 12.11 0.05 -4.37
C THR A 20 12.31 -1.35 -4.91
N GLY A 21 11.50 -1.72 -5.91
CA GLY A 21 11.59 -3.00 -6.61
C GLY A 21 11.49 -2.80 -8.11
N LYS A 22 12.21 -3.62 -8.88
CA LYS A 22 12.12 -3.66 -10.34
C LYS A 22 11.48 -4.97 -10.76
N LEU A 23 10.40 -4.89 -11.54
CA LEU A 23 9.58 -6.01 -11.99
C LEU A 23 9.53 -6.00 -13.52
N LYS A 24 9.63 -7.19 -14.12
CA LYS A 24 9.61 -7.35 -15.58
C LYS A 24 8.49 -8.30 -16.00
N PHE A 25 7.69 -7.84 -16.95
CA PHE A 25 6.59 -8.58 -17.60
C PHE A 25 6.82 -8.56 -19.11
N ASN A 26 7.58 -9.53 -19.64
CA ASN A 26 7.95 -9.58 -21.06
C ASN A 26 8.49 -8.22 -21.56
N SER A 27 7.71 -7.48 -22.37
CA SER A 27 8.05 -6.16 -22.92
C SER A 27 7.83 -4.99 -21.96
N LEU A 28 7.14 -5.17 -20.84
CA LEU A 28 6.84 -4.13 -19.86
C LEU A 28 7.81 -4.21 -18.68
N GLU A 29 8.45 -3.08 -18.38
CA GLU A 29 9.27 -2.91 -17.18
C GLU A 29 8.58 -1.96 -16.21
N MET A 30 8.57 -2.35 -14.92
CA MET A 30 7.90 -1.63 -13.86
C MET A 30 8.84 -1.45 -12.67
N ASN A 31 8.97 -0.22 -12.19
CA ASN A 31 9.56 0.06 -10.88
C ASN A 31 8.44 0.38 -9.90
N VAL A 32 8.58 -0.08 -8.66
CA VAL A 32 7.66 0.25 -7.57
C VAL A 32 8.45 0.84 -6.42
N GLU A 33 7.85 1.77 -5.69
CA GLU A 33 8.35 2.29 -4.41
C GLU A 33 7.24 2.15 -3.37
N PHE A 34 7.57 1.47 -2.27
CA PHE A 34 6.66 1.19 -1.17
C PHE A 34 7.19 1.76 0.14
N GLU A 35 6.31 2.45 0.87
CA GLU A 35 6.47 2.67 2.30
C GLU A 35 6.31 1.35 3.08
N PRO A 36 6.84 1.24 4.31
CA PRO A 36 6.70 0.03 5.14
C PRO A 36 5.25 -0.42 5.31
N HIS A 37 5.06 -1.73 5.52
CA HIS A 37 3.74 -2.37 5.64
C HIS A 37 2.86 -2.17 4.39
N THR A 38 3.47 -2.21 3.21
CA THR A 38 2.78 -2.16 1.92
C THR A 38 3.12 -3.41 1.13
N TYR A 39 2.10 -4.03 0.55
CA TYR A 39 2.28 -5.06 -0.48
C TYR A 39 1.56 -4.66 -1.76
N GLY A 40 2.01 -5.25 -2.86
CA GLY A 40 1.37 -5.18 -4.16
C GLY A 40 1.39 -6.52 -4.89
N ILE A 41 0.28 -6.80 -5.56
CA ILE A 41 0.13 -7.88 -6.51
C ILE A 41 -0.12 -7.22 -7.87
N PHE A 42 0.74 -7.55 -8.81
CA PHE A 42 0.72 -6.97 -10.15
C PHE A 42 0.59 -8.07 -11.18
N GLU A 43 -0.41 -7.99 -12.03
CA GLU A 43 -0.72 -9.01 -13.02
C GLU A 43 -0.75 -8.42 -14.42
N ARG A 44 0.01 -9.02 -15.35
CA ARG A 44 -0.12 -8.67 -16.77
C ARG A 44 -1.41 -9.29 -17.31
N ILE A 45 -2.33 -8.45 -17.76
CA ILE A 45 -3.56 -8.81 -18.46
C ILE A 45 -3.44 -8.46 -19.95
N SER A 46 -4.38 -8.91 -20.79
CA SER A 46 -4.29 -8.78 -22.26
C SER A 46 -4.10 -7.33 -22.74
N ASN A 47 -4.87 -6.40 -22.16
CA ASN A 47 -4.90 -4.98 -22.51
C ASN A 47 -4.11 -4.08 -21.55
N GLY A 48 -3.41 -4.65 -20.55
CA GLY A 48 -2.96 -3.80 -19.45
C GLY A 48 -2.24 -4.46 -18.29
N LEU A 49 -2.26 -3.77 -17.16
CA LEU A 49 -1.76 -4.23 -15.87
C LEU A 49 -2.89 -4.15 -14.84
N LYS A 50 -3.19 -5.27 -14.20
CA LYS A 50 -4.03 -5.28 -13.00
C LYS A 50 -3.16 -5.04 -11.77
N VAL A 51 -3.61 -4.13 -10.91
CA VAL A 51 -2.92 -3.67 -9.71
C VAL A 51 -3.81 -3.96 -8.51
N ASN A 52 -3.30 -4.71 -7.54
CA ASN A 52 -3.91 -4.85 -6.21
C ASN A 52 -2.88 -4.43 -5.17
N LEU A 53 -3.20 -3.42 -4.38
CA LEU A 53 -2.35 -2.85 -3.35
C LEU A 53 -3.06 -2.91 -2.01
N ASN A 54 -2.27 -3.04 -0.96
CA ASN A 54 -2.76 -2.80 0.38
C ASN A 54 -1.63 -2.29 1.27
N ASN A 55 -1.93 -1.23 1.99
CA ASN A 55 -1.07 -0.68 3.02
C ASN A 55 -1.88 -0.32 4.27
N PHE A 56 -2.88 -1.12 4.62
CA PHE A 56 -3.68 -0.83 5.81
C PHE A 56 -2.83 -0.85 7.08
N ARG A 57 -2.80 0.28 7.79
CA ARG A 57 -2.18 0.42 9.10
C ARG A 57 -2.92 1.48 9.90
N THR A 58 -3.45 1.09 11.06
CA THR A 58 -4.06 2.05 11.98
C THR A 58 -2.98 2.79 12.76
N ASN A 59 -3.30 3.98 13.26
CA ASN A 59 -2.49 4.60 14.29
C ASN A 59 -2.65 3.78 15.60
N LYS A 60 -1.55 3.52 16.32
CA LYS A 60 -1.52 2.82 17.61
C LYS A 60 -1.01 3.70 18.75
N ASP A 61 -0.73 4.99 18.53
CA ASP A 61 -0.14 5.88 19.53
C ASP A 61 -1.00 5.98 20.80
N SER A 62 -2.32 6.02 20.68
CA SER A 62 -3.23 6.09 21.83
C SER A 62 -3.11 4.88 22.76
N LEU A 63 -2.87 3.69 22.20
CA LEU A 63 -2.65 2.45 22.97
C LEU A 63 -1.36 2.56 23.81
N TRP A 64 -0.35 3.23 23.27
CA TRP A 64 0.99 3.33 23.87
C TRP A 64 1.21 4.63 24.65
N SER A 65 0.23 5.54 24.70
CA SER A 65 0.36 6.89 25.27
C SER A 65 0.88 6.93 26.72
N ASN A 66 0.65 5.87 27.49
CA ASN A 66 1.12 5.73 28.88
C ASN A 66 2.51 5.07 29.02
N ALA A 67 3.19 4.75 27.91
CA ALA A 67 4.54 4.19 27.90
C ALA A 67 5.51 5.15 27.20
N GLN A 68 6.58 5.51 27.89
CA GLN A 68 7.64 6.37 27.37
C GLN A 68 8.77 5.59 26.68
N ASP A 69 8.81 4.27 26.87
CA ASP A 69 9.79 3.39 26.25
C ASP A 69 9.25 1.95 26.09
N ALA A 70 10.01 1.11 25.37
CA ALA A 70 9.64 -0.28 25.12
C ALA A 70 9.55 -1.13 26.40
N ASN A 71 10.27 -0.79 27.46
CA ASN A 71 10.23 -1.52 28.73
C ASN A 71 8.99 -1.15 29.55
N GLN A 72 8.53 0.10 29.50
CA GLN A 72 7.24 0.53 30.05
C GLN A 72 6.07 -0.03 29.25
N ALA A 73 6.18 -0.06 27.92
CA ALA A 73 5.19 -0.66 27.02
C ALA A 73 4.93 -2.14 27.33
N LYS A 74 5.98 -2.93 27.64
CA LYS A 74 5.85 -4.33 28.08
C LYS A 74 5.05 -4.51 29.37
N LYS A 75 5.00 -3.48 30.22
CA LYS A 75 4.28 -3.46 31.50
C LYS A 75 2.83 -3.00 31.37
N LEU A 76 2.47 -2.35 30.25
CA LEU A 76 1.07 -2.06 29.92
C LEU A 76 0.26 -3.37 29.84
N PRO A 77 -1.08 -3.31 30.00
CA PRO A 77 -1.91 -4.49 29.89
C PRO A 77 -1.66 -5.19 28.55
N GLN A 78 -1.02 -6.35 28.58
CA GLN A 78 -0.84 -7.18 27.39
C GLN A 78 -2.22 -7.49 26.79
N LEU A 79 -2.30 -7.65 25.47
CA LEU A 79 -3.54 -7.97 24.74
C LEU A 79 -4.28 -9.21 25.28
N THR A 80 -3.63 -10.02 26.12
CA THR A 80 -4.19 -11.17 26.86
C THR A 80 -4.96 -10.80 28.13
N LYS A 81 -4.97 -9.53 28.55
CA LYS A 81 -5.68 -9.05 29.75
C LYS A 81 -7.01 -8.41 29.35
N LYS A 82 -8.06 -8.65 30.14
CA LYS A 82 -9.45 -8.16 29.91
C LYS A 82 -9.52 -6.67 29.52
N GLY A 83 -8.66 -5.82 30.10
CA GLY A 83 -8.62 -4.38 29.79
C GLY A 83 -8.17 -4.06 28.35
N ALA A 84 -7.24 -4.82 27.79
CA ALA A 84 -6.79 -4.62 26.41
C ALA A 84 -7.81 -5.14 25.38
N ILE A 85 -8.49 -6.25 25.69
CA ILE A 85 -9.63 -6.75 24.90
C ILE A 85 -10.76 -5.72 24.91
N LYS A 86 -11.10 -5.18 26.09
CA LYS A 86 -12.10 -4.12 26.21
C LYS A 86 -11.74 -2.87 25.40
N TRP A 87 -10.48 -2.43 25.43
CA TRP A 87 -10.02 -1.32 24.59
C TRP A 87 -10.14 -1.62 23.09
N ILE A 88 -9.80 -2.85 22.66
CA ILE A 88 -9.99 -3.29 21.28
C ILE A 88 -11.47 -3.20 20.88
N GLU A 89 -12.37 -3.71 21.72
CA GLU A 89 -13.81 -3.72 21.46
C GLU A 89 -14.42 -2.31 21.45
N GLU A 90 -13.99 -1.43 22.35
CA GLU A 90 -14.55 -0.09 22.51
C GLU A 90 -13.96 0.93 21.54
N HIS A 91 -12.69 0.77 21.14
CA HIS A 91 -11.98 1.76 20.32
C HIS A 91 -11.49 1.16 18.99
N TYR A 92 -10.73 0.06 19.01
CA TYR A 92 -10.09 -0.44 17.79
C TYR A 92 -11.09 -0.96 16.74
N ILE A 93 -12.11 -1.71 17.15
CA ILE A 93 -13.09 -2.33 16.24
C ILE A 93 -14.21 -1.34 15.88
N LYS A 94 -14.71 -0.59 16.87
CA LYS A 94 -15.88 0.30 16.68
C LYS A 94 -15.52 1.65 16.08
N ASP A 95 -14.36 2.21 16.44
CA ASP A 95 -13.91 3.54 16.03
C ASP A 95 -12.44 3.49 15.59
N THR A 96 -12.18 2.67 14.56
CA THR A 96 -10.82 2.47 14.05
C THR A 96 -10.25 3.80 13.56
N GLN A 97 -9.28 4.34 14.31
CA GLN A 97 -8.47 5.46 13.88
C GLN A 97 -7.56 5.01 12.73
N PHE A 98 -8.02 5.21 11.49
CA PHE A 98 -7.20 4.99 10.32
C PHE A 98 -5.94 5.86 10.44
N GLY A 99 -4.78 5.26 10.20
CA GLY A 99 -3.55 6.04 10.09
C GLY A 99 -3.59 6.97 8.87
N GLU A 100 -2.55 7.78 8.72
CA GLU A 100 -2.41 8.62 7.54
C GLU A 100 -2.30 7.78 6.25
N LYS A 101 -2.80 8.36 5.16
CA LYS A 101 -2.55 7.82 3.81
C LYS A 101 -1.06 7.90 3.50
N ARG A 102 -0.58 6.88 2.82
CA ARG A 102 0.81 6.58 2.53
C ARG A 102 0.99 6.39 1.03
N VAL A 103 2.15 6.81 0.54
CA VAL A 103 2.38 6.94 -0.89
C VAL A 103 3.02 5.67 -1.45
N THR A 104 2.38 5.11 -2.47
CA THR A 104 2.96 4.13 -3.39
C THR A 104 3.22 4.81 -4.73
N LYS A 105 4.42 4.60 -5.29
CA LYS A 105 4.74 5.04 -6.65
C LYS A 105 4.98 3.82 -7.55
N ILE A 106 4.38 3.83 -8.73
CA ILE A 106 4.61 2.84 -9.78
C ILE A 106 5.11 3.60 -11.01
N VAL A 107 6.19 3.13 -11.62
CA VAL A 107 6.74 3.71 -12.83
C VAL A 107 6.79 2.62 -13.89
N LEU A 108 6.05 2.80 -14.98
CA LEU A 108 6.06 1.91 -16.12
C LEU A 108 6.91 2.51 -17.25
N ARG A 109 7.69 1.67 -17.94
CA ARG A 109 8.52 2.03 -19.09
C ARG A 109 8.06 1.29 -20.34
N GLY A 110 8.26 1.89 -21.50
CA GLY A 110 7.80 1.35 -22.79
C GLY A 110 6.30 1.60 -23.02
N ILE A 111 5.80 2.74 -22.53
CA ILE A 111 4.41 3.16 -22.67
C ILE A 111 4.31 4.27 -23.71
N ASP A 112 3.53 4.05 -24.76
CA ASP A 112 3.42 4.97 -25.90
C ASP A 112 2.24 5.94 -25.81
N LYS A 113 1.24 5.61 -24.97
CA LYS A 113 0.07 6.45 -24.73
C LYS A 113 -0.30 6.43 -23.26
N LEU A 114 -0.87 7.55 -22.78
CA LEU A 114 -1.33 7.67 -21.39
C LEU A 114 -2.35 6.55 -21.09
N PRO A 115 -2.10 5.70 -20.09
CA PRO A 115 -3.05 4.66 -19.70
C PRO A 115 -4.34 5.23 -19.11
N THR A 116 -5.42 4.45 -19.17
CA THR A 116 -6.67 4.75 -18.47
C THR A 116 -6.86 3.82 -17.28
N ILE A 117 -7.42 4.35 -16.18
CA ILE A 117 -7.80 3.55 -15.01
C ILE A 117 -9.20 3.00 -15.20
N HIS A 118 -9.35 1.69 -15.03
CA HIS A 118 -10.62 0.98 -15.05
C HIS A 118 -10.81 0.19 -13.76
N SER A 119 -12.07 -0.15 -13.46
CA SER A 119 -12.44 -1.06 -12.37
C SER A 119 -11.85 -0.66 -11.00
N LEU A 120 -11.73 0.64 -10.76
CA LEU A 120 -11.16 1.18 -9.52
C LEU A 120 -12.10 0.89 -8.34
N SER A 121 -11.60 0.14 -7.38
CA SER A 121 -12.32 -0.24 -6.16
C SER A 121 -11.35 -0.32 -4.98
N GLY A 122 -11.86 -0.18 -3.77
CA GLY A 122 -11.04 -0.23 -2.58
C GLY A 122 -11.86 -0.05 -1.32
N THR A 123 -11.19 -0.01 -0.18
CA THR A 123 -11.86 0.29 1.10
C THR A 123 -12.38 1.73 1.09
N ASN A 124 -13.62 1.93 1.55
CA ASN A 124 -14.23 3.27 1.56
C ASN A 124 -13.35 4.27 2.34
N ASN A 125 -13.17 5.46 1.76
CA ASN A 125 -12.34 6.55 2.29
C ASN A 125 -10.85 6.20 2.52
N SER A 126 -10.38 5.05 2.04
CA SER A 126 -9.01 4.59 2.30
C SER A 126 -8.00 5.04 1.25
N TYR A 127 -8.39 5.74 0.20
CA TYR A 127 -7.49 6.16 -0.88
C TYR A 127 -7.95 7.47 -1.51
N ASP A 128 -7.03 8.15 -2.21
CA ASP A 128 -7.35 9.23 -3.15
C ASP A 128 -7.33 8.67 -4.58
N GLN A 129 -8.01 9.33 -5.52
CA GLN A 129 -7.97 8.96 -6.93
C GLN A 129 -6.49 8.87 -7.39
N PRO A 130 -6.03 7.73 -7.95
CA PRO A 130 -4.66 7.62 -8.42
C PRO A 130 -4.37 8.63 -9.51
N SER A 131 -3.21 9.28 -9.44
CA SER A 131 -2.76 10.25 -10.44
C SER A 131 -1.75 9.62 -11.39
N LEU A 132 -1.84 9.98 -12.68
CA LEU A 132 -0.93 9.53 -13.72
C LEU A 132 -0.18 10.74 -14.29
N ASN A 133 1.13 10.61 -14.40
CA ASN A 133 2.00 11.57 -15.09
C ASN A 133 2.70 10.85 -16.25
N PHE A 134 2.42 11.27 -17.48
CA PHE A 134 2.96 10.66 -18.70
C PHE A 134 4.08 11.50 -19.29
N ASP A 135 5.25 10.89 -19.42
CA ASP A 135 6.43 11.42 -20.09
C ASP A 135 6.57 10.72 -21.45
N GLN A 136 5.98 11.35 -22.47
CA GLN A 136 5.98 10.83 -23.83
C GLN A 136 7.39 10.68 -24.42
N LYS A 137 8.31 11.60 -24.08
CA LYS A 137 9.68 11.58 -24.63
C LYS A 137 10.45 10.35 -24.17
N ASN A 138 10.24 9.93 -22.93
CA ASN A 138 10.92 8.79 -22.33
C ASN A 138 10.08 7.50 -22.36
N HIS A 139 8.90 7.52 -23.01
CA HIS A 139 7.94 6.40 -23.04
C HIS A 139 7.63 5.86 -21.63
N MET A 140 7.33 6.78 -20.71
CA MET A 140 7.21 6.49 -19.28
C MET A 140 5.94 7.04 -18.68
N VAL A 141 5.31 6.30 -17.78
CA VAL A 141 4.21 6.80 -16.94
C VAL A 141 4.51 6.54 -15.48
N THR A 142 4.29 7.56 -14.65
CA THR A 142 4.36 7.46 -13.19
C THR A 142 2.94 7.51 -12.62
N ILE A 143 2.56 6.48 -11.88
CA ILE A 143 1.31 6.39 -11.14
C ILE A 143 1.61 6.66 -9.66
N THR A 144 0.94 7.63 -9.07
CA THR A 144 1.04 7.95 -7.64
C THR A 144 -0.26 7.61 -6.94
N ILE A 145 -0.16 6.83 -5.86
CA ILE A 145 -1.29 6.31 -5.11
C ILE A 145 -1.12 6.71 -3.67
N ASN A 146 -2.04 7.52 -3.16
CA ASN A 146 -2.11 7.86 -1.75
C ASN A 146 -3.22 7.04 -1.09
N SER A 147 -2.85 6.13 -0.17
CA SER A 147 -3.81 5.19 0.43
C SER A 147 -3.44 4.75 1.83
N ASN A 148 -4.42 4.30 2.61
CA ASN A 148 -4.28 3.53 3.83
C ASN A 148 -5.34 2.43 3.87
N GLY A 149 -5.16 1.40 3.06
CA GLY A 149 -6.16 0.36 2.89
C GLY A 149 -5.96 -0.43 1.62
N ASN A 150 -6.95 -1.24 1.27
CA ASN A 150 -6.95 -1.97 0.01
C ASN A 150 -7.38 -1.06 -1.16
N LEU A 151 -6.72 -1.24 -2.30
CA LEU A 151 -7.02 -0.62 -3.57
C LEU A 151 -6.77 -1.61 -4.71
N GLU A 152 -7.72 -1.75 -5.62
CA GLU A 152 -7.62 -2.56 -6.84
C GLU A 152 -8.07 -1.75 -8.05
N PHE A 153 -7.33 -1.86 -9.15
CA PHE A 153 -7.69 -1.26 -10.43
C PHE A 153 -6.94 -1.93 -11.59
N GLU A 154 -7.37 -1.60 -12.81
CA GLU A 154 -6.69 -1.98 -14.04
C GLU A 154 -6.18 -0.72 -14.75
N LEU A 155 -4.95 -0.80 -15.27
CA LEU A 155 -4.39 0.17 -16.20
C LEU A 155 -4.47 -0.41 -17.59
N HIS A 156 -5.21 0.23 -18.50
CA HIS A 156 -5.28 -0.19 -19.91
C HIS A 156 -4.32 0.67 -20.75
N PHE A 157 -3.51 0.00 -21.58
CA PHE A 157 -2.48 0.60 -22.44
C PHE A 157 -2.82 0.49 -23.92
#